data_AF-U7KFQ7-F1
#
_entry.id   AF-U7KFQ7-F1
#
_cell.length_a   1.000
_cell.length_b   1.000
_cell.length_c   1.000
_cell.angle_alpha   90.00
_cell.angle_beta   90.00
_cell.angle_gamma   90.00
#
_symmetry.space_group_name_H-M   'P 1'
#
loop_
_entity.id
_entity.type
_entity.pdbx_description
1 polymer ?
#
loop_
_entity_poly.entity_id
_entity_poly.type
_entity_poly.pdbx_seq_one_letter_code
_entity_poly.pdbx_strand_id
1 'polypeptide(L)'
;MTRVRIASSLLAVVGLFTVASCSTDATQQQDGVVAQSTDTPPPAPPNEFYEPAVVPVPPGAALNLTTSDPQPGEYFNFQSCTAAWSFALADGRTIAVTASHCGKPGDKVWAGTQEGDFAYPADPVGEVIYSDFFAEETNHLDVAFIELYRDAQYFTPGEVATTVATQLDKLPDAVCKLGSSTIVTCGNVKNAVDSTQLNYQGLEHDSNAALAEMCSAVGDSGGPVYGDVDGRQTIVGLVSGITEPLDEGHSCEDTQQNIDVAFTTAPDIQELALKVLGPVA
;
A
#
# COMPACT_ATOMS: atom_id res chain seq x y z
N MET A 1 82.86 15.50 23.54
CA MET A 1 81.59 15.87 22.87
C MET A 1 81.82 17.26 22.32
N THR A 2 82.17 17.31 21.04
CA THR A 2 82.99 18.39 20.48
C THR A 2 82.64 18.58 19.01
N ARG A 3 82.63 19.85 18.60
CA ARG A 3 82.76 20.40 17.24
C ARG A 3 81.48 20.68 16.45
N VAL A 4 80.97 21.88 16.74
CA VAL A 4 80.73 22.96 15.77
C VAL A 4 81.58 22.83 14.49
N ARG A 5 80.96 23.02 13.32
CA ARG A 5 81.64 23.53 12.12
C ARG A 5 80.82 24.64 11.48
N ILE A 6 81.56 25.70 11.22
CA ILE A 6 81.22 27.03 10.71
C ILE A 6 81.52 27.06 9.21
N ALA A 7 80.64 27.76 8.48
CA ALA A 7 80.80 28.60 7.30
C ALA A 7 81.70 28.19 6.11
N SER A 8 81.22 28.50 4.91
CA SER A 8 81.69 29.64 4.07
C SER A 8 81.25 29.35 2.61
N SER A 9 80.27 30.05 2.03
CA SER A 9 80.29 31.43 1.47
C SER A 9 80.73 31.49 0.00
N LEU A 10 80.19 32.51 -0.69
CA LEU A 10 80.56 33.11 -2.00
C LEU A 10 79.92 32.43 -3.23
N LEU A 11 79.28 33.11 -4.20
CA LEU A 11 79.39 34.48 -4.75
C LEU A 11 78.06 34.82 -5.52
N ALA A 12 77.47 36.02 -5.37
CA ALA A 12 77.40 37.13 -6.37
C ALA A 12 76.61 36.85 -7.68
N VAL A 13 75.86 37.75 -8.33
CA VAL A 13 75.55 39.19 -8.23
C VAL A 13 74.35 39.49 -9.19
N VAL A 14 73.52 40.45 -8.78
CA VAL A 14 72.67 41.43 -9.51
C VAL A 14 72.54 41.36 -11.05
N GLY A 15 71.31 41.56 -11.56
CA GLY A 15 71.05 42.03 -12.93
C GLY A 15 69.58 42.35 -13.23
N LEU A 16 69.30 43.57 -13.70
CA LEU A 16 68.00 44.23 -13.92
C LEU A 16 67.17 43.71 -15.12
N PHE A 17 65.85 43.94 -15.03
CA PHE A 17 64.80 44.20 -16.04
C PHE A 17 65.16 44.13 -17.55
N THR A 18 64.36 43.42 -18.35
CA THR A 18 63.35 43.98 -19.29
C THR A 18 62.69 42.87 -20.15
N VAL A 19 61.44 43.15 -20.54
CA VAL A 19 60.48 42.35 -21.32
C VAL A 19 60.94 42.02 -22.75
N ALA A 20 60.65 40.78 -23.19
CA ALA A 20 60.38 40.46 -24.59
C ALA A 20 59.49 39.21 -24.68
N SER A 21 58.43 39.33 -25.50
CA SER A 21 57.36 38.36 -25.73
C SER A 21 57.83 37.06 -26.40
N CYS A 22 57.25 35.93 -25.97
CA CYS A 22 57.04 34.75 -26.82
C CYS A 22 55.60 34.28 -26.64
N SER A 23 54.90 34.17 -27.76
CA SER A 23 53.53 33.70 -27.87
C SER A 23 53.44 32.17 -27.79
N THR A 24 52.20 31.73 -27.55
CA THR A 24 51.60 30.40 -27.74
C THR A 24 52.05 29.27 -26.81
N ASP A 25 51.23 29.02 -25.77
CA ASP A 25 50.68 27.68 -25.61
C ASP A 25 49.23 27.75 -25.13
N ALA A 26 48.40 26.92 -25.73
CA ALA A 26 46.95 27.00 -25.74
C ALA A 26 46.34 26.80 -24.34
N THR A 27 45.70 27.84 -23.80
CA THR A 27 44.62 27.64 -22.82
C THR A 27 43.48 26.94 -23.55
N GLN A 28 43.32 25.63 -23.31
CA GLN A 28 42.05 24.96 -23.58
C GLN A 28 40.98 25.60 -22.70
N GLN A 29 40.30 26.57 -23.29
CA GLN A 29 38.99 27.02 -22.83
C GLN A 29 38.04 25.86 -23.15
N GLN A 30 37.83 24.97 -22.19
CA GLN A 30 36.65 24.12 -22.21
C GLN A 30 35.46 25.07 -22.12
N ASP A 31 34.88 25.38 -23.27
CA ASP A 31 33.52 25.88 -23.35
C ASP A 31 32.65 24.81 -22.71
N GLY A 32 32.37 24.98 -21.43
CA GLY A 32 31.41 24.16 -20.71
C GLY A 32 30.04 24.39 -21.35
N VAL A 33 29.66 23.50 -22.25
CA VAL A 33 28.28 23.37 -22.69
C VAL A 33 27.52 22.83 -21.48
N VAL A 34 26.96 23.74 -20.68
CA VAL A 34 25.97 23.39 -19.66
C VAL A 34 24.71 23.02 -20.43
N ALA A 35 24.40 21.74 -20.52
CA ALA A 35 23.10 21.29 -20.94
C ALA A 35 22.08 21.79 -19.90
N GLN A 36 21.34 22.84 -20.22
CA GLN A 36 20.12 23.16 -19.50
C GLN A 36 19.08 22.13 -19.93
N SER A 37 18.75 21.18 -19.05
CA SER A 37 17.52 20.40 -19.20
C SER A 37 16.35 21.38 -19.24
N THR A 38 15.77 21.54 -20.42
CA THR A 38 14.46 22.20 -20.60
C THR A 38 13.31 21.21 -20.51
N ASP A 39 13.61 19.96 -20.14
CA ASP A 39 12.61 18.95 -19.84
C ASP A 39 11.92 19.32 -18.52
N THR A 40 10.92 20.17 -18.64
CA THR A 40 9.76 20.06 -17.74
C THR A 40 9.25 18.64 -17.96
N PRO A 41 9.26 17.77 -16.94
CA PRO A 41 8.68 16.45 -17.07
C PRO A 41 7.25 16.61 -17.62
N PRO A 42 6.79 15.73 -18.53
CA PRO A 42 5.39 15.76 -18.92
C PRO A 42 4.54 15.77 -17.63
N PRO A 43 3.48 16.60 -17.58
CA PRO A 43 2.62 16.66 -16.41
C PRO A 43 2.16 15.25 -16.06
N ALA A 44 2.18 14.93 -14.76
CA ALA A 44 1.69 13.66 -14.27
C ALA A 44 0.28 13.42 -14.82
N PRO A 45 -0.06 12.17 -15.19
CA PRO A 45 -1.39 11.86 -15.67
C PRO A 45 -2.41 12.23 -14.58
N PRO A 46 -3.61 12.71 -14.97
CA PRO A 46 -4.63 13.11 -14.02
C PRO A 46 -5.10 11.93 -13.17
N ASN A 47 -5.62 12.22 -11.97
CA ASN A 47 -6.31 11.22 -11.18
C ASN A 47 -7.57 10.74 -11.92
N GLU A 48 -7.84 9.44 -11.86
CA GLU A 48 -9.04 8.82 -12.44
C GLU A 48 -9.78 8.01 -11.38
N PHE A 49 -11.11 8.00 -11.47
CA PHE A 49 -11.98 7.42 -10.46
C PHE A 49 -13.02 6.50 -11.08
N TYR A 50 -13.36 5.45 -10.32
CA TYR A 50 -14.48 4.58 -10.57
C TYR A 50 -15.52 4.72 -9.46
N GLU A 51 -16.79 4.80 -9.84
CA GLU A 51 -17.93 4.83 -8.92
C GLU A 51 -18.79 3.60 -9.21
N PRO A 52 -18.75 2.57 -8.35
CA PRO A 52 -19.56 1.38 -8.56
C PRO A 52 -21.05 1.72 -8.53
N ALA A 53 -21.77 1.37 -9.59
CA ALA A 53 -23.22 1.56 -9.65
C ALA A 53 -23.99 0.63 -8.67
N VAL A 54 -23.37 -0.49 -8.32
CA VAL A 54 -23.91 -1.50 -7.39
C VAL A 54 -22.84 -1.81 -6.36
N VAL A 55 -23.20 -1.70 -5.08
CA VAL A 55 -22.31 -1.92 -3.94
C VAL A 55 -22.96 -2.96 -3.01
N PRO A 56 -22.82 -4.27 -3.31
CA PRO A 56 -23.46 -5.34 -2.55
C PRO A 56 -22.91 -5.48 -1.12
N VAL A 57 -21.65 -5.06 -0.90
CA VAL A 57 -20.98 -5.05 0.40
C VAL A 57 -20.41 -3.65 0.64
N PRO A 58 -20.84 -2.94 1.69
CA PRO A 58 -20.34 -1.59 1.95
C PRO A 58 -18.84 -1.62 2.30
N PRO A 59 -18.05 -0.60 1.90
CA PRO A 59 -16.69 -0.42 2.38
C PRO A 59 -16.61 -0.47 3.91
N GLY A 60 -15.69 -1.24 4.46
CA GLY A 60 -15.53 -1.43 5.90
C GLY A 60 -16.39 -2.53 6.52
N ALA A 61 -17.17 -3.27 5.72
CA ALA A 61 -17.96 -4.41 6.20
C ALA A 61 -17.07 -5.53 6.74
N ALA A 62 -17.42 -6.09 7.90
CA ALA A 62 -16.75 -7.24 8.47
C ALA A 62 -17.03 -8.52 7.67
N LEU A 63 -16.00 -9.35 7.50
CA LEU A 63 -16.02 -10.63 6.80
C LEU A 63 -15.43 -11.72 7.69
N ASN A 64 -16.05 -12.89 7.69
CA ASN A 64 -15.49 -14.09 8.29
C ASN A 64 -15.26 -15.16 7.21
N LEU A 65 -14.03 -15.66 7.09
CA LEU A 65 -13.63 -16.60 6.05
C LEU A 65 -13.18 -17.92 6.66
N THR A 66 -13.61 -19.05 6.09
CA THR A 66 -13.14 -20.37 6.51
C THR A 66 -13.25 -21.40 5.39
N THR A 67 -12.39 -22.41 5.43
CA THR A 67 -12.42 -23.57 4.52
C THR A 67 -13.53 -24.56 4.85
N SER A 68 -14.07 -24.51 6.07
CA SER A 68 -14.95 -25.54 6.62
C SER A 68 -16.38 -25.05 6.70
N ASP A 69 -17.36 -25.91 6.44
CA ASP A 69 -18.77 -25.59 6.71
C ASP A 69 -19.10 -25.90 8.18
N PRO A 70 -19.11 -24.89 9.07
CA PRO A 70 -19.27 -25.14 10.50
C PRO A 70 -20.63 -25.78 10.81
N GLN A 71 -20.63 -26.77 11.69
CA GLN A 71 -21.86 -27.41 12.17
C GLN A 71 -22.22 -26.92 13.59
N PRO A 72 -23.51 -26.92 13.97
CA PRO A 72 -23.90 -26.48 15.29
C PRO A 72 -23.24 -27.35 16.38
N GLY A 73 -22.58 -26.71 17.34
CA GLY A 73 -21.92 -27.38 18.46
C GLY A 73 -20.46 -27.77 18.23
N GLU A 74 -19.88 -27.40 17.08
CA GLU A 74 -18.47 -27.63 16.78
C GLU A 74 -17.63 -26.35 16.99
N TYR A 75 -16.41 -26.53 17.51
CA TYR A 75 -15.40 -25.48 17.48
C TYR A 75 -14.72 -25.50 16.11
N PHE A 76 -14.57 -24.34 15.50
CA PHE A 76 -13.85 -24.18 14.23
C PHE A 76 -13.08 -22.87 14.25
N ASN A 77 -12.12 -22.75 13.34
CA ASN A 77 -11.37 -21.52 13.13
C ASN A 77 -11.88 -20.80 11.88
N PHE A 78 -11.91 -19.48 11.94
CA PHE A 78 -12.15 -18.60 10.81
C PHE A 78 -11.15 -17.45 10.87
N GLN A 79 -11.00 -16.76 9.74
CA GLN A 79 -10.26 -15.52 9.62
C GLN A 79 -11.25 -14.36 9.62
N SER A 80 -11.05 -13.39 10.50
CA SER A 80 -11.79 -12.13 10.47
C SER A 80 -11.02 -11.12 9.64
N CYS A 81 -11.70 -10.53 8.67
CA CYS A 81 -11.18 -9.49 7.80
C CYS A 81 -12.27 -8.45 7.52
N THR A 82 -11.91 -7.44 6.74
CA THR A 82 -12.80 -6.35 6.31
C THR A 82 -12.86 -6.30 4.78
N ALA A 83 -14.01 -5.91 4.22
CA ALA A 83 -14.17 -5.64 2.79
C ALA A 83 -13.72 -4.21 2.47
N ALA A 84 -12.89 -4.06 1.44
CA ALA A 84 -12.40 -2.75 0.99
C ALA A 84 -13.51 -2.00 0.24
N TRP A 85 -14.02 -2.60 -0.82
CA TRP A 85 -15.18 -2.16 -1.59
C TRP A 85 -15.79 -3.35 -2.31
N SER A 86 -16.89 -3.12 -3.01
CA SER A 86 -17.53 -4.10 -3.86
C SER A 86 -18.14 -3.48 -5.11
N PHE A 87 -18.36 -4.29 -6.13
CA PHE A 87 -18.86 -3.87 -7.43
C PHE A 87 -19.57 -5.02 -8.17
N ALA A 88 -20.21 -4.70 -9.30
CA ALA A 88 -20.73 -5.68 -10.24
C ALA A 88 -19.85 -5.75 -11.51
N LEU A 89 -19.69 -6.96 -12.04
CA LEU A 89 -19.07 -7.21 -13.34
C LEU A 89 -20.12 -7.08 -14.45
N ALA A 90 -19.66 -6.89 -15.69
CA ALA A 90 -20.54 -6.75 -16.86
C ALA A 90 -21.40 -8.02 -17.13
N ASP A 91 -20.97 -9.18 -16.62
CA ASP A 91 -21.70 -10.46 -16.70
C ASP A 91 -22.77 -10.61 -15.59
N GLY A 92 -22.90 -9.63 -14.69
CA GLY A 92 -23.87 -9.60 -13.60
C GLY A 92 -23.38 -10.23 -12.28
N ARG A 93 -22.17 -10.81 -12.25
CA ARG A 93 -21.59 -11.29 -10.98
C ARG A 93 -21.22 -10.11 -10.09
N THR A 94 -21.36 -10.30 -8.78
CA THR A 94 -21.02 -9.31 -7.76
C THR A 94 -19.76 -9.71 -7.02
N ILE A 95 -18.82 -8.78 -6.90
CA ILE A 95 -17.48 -9.02 -6.37
C ILE A 95 -17.24 -8.11 -5.17
N ALA A 96 -16.72 -8.67 -4.07
CA ALA A 96 -16.10 -7.91 -2.99
C ALA A 96 -14.57 -8.05 -3.03
N VAL A 97 -13.89 -6.99 -2.60
CA VAL A 97 -12.43 -6.92 -2.54
C VAL A 97 -11.98 -6.99 -1.08
N THR A 98 -10.98 -7.80 -0.78
CA THR A 98 -10.34 -7.89 0.55
C THR A 98 -8.86 -8.25 0.40
N ALA A 99 -8.13 -8.39 1.51
CA ALA A 99 -6.72 -8.79 1.47
C ALA A 99 -6.57 -10.28 1.11
N SER A 100 -5.52 -10.63 0.38
CA SER A 100 -5.28 -12.00 -0.08
C SER A 100 -4.97 -12.98 1.05
N HIS A 101 -4.26 -12.52 2.09
CA HIS A 101 -3.97 -13.35 3.24
C HIS A 101 -5.22 -13.70 4.08
N CYS A 102 -6.38 -13.08 3.80
CA CYS A 102 -7.64 -13.39 4.48
C CYS A 102 -8.21 -14.76 4.08
N GLY A 103 -7.89 -15.27 2.89
CA GLY A 103 -8.42 -16.53 2.40
C GLY A 103 -7.84 -16.95 1.05
N LYS A 104 -7.92 -18.24 0.78
CA LYS A 104 -7.49 -18.85 -0.49
C LYS A 104 -8.70 -19.19 -1.37
N PRO A 105 -8.50 -19.44 -2.67
CA PRO A 105 -9.60 -19.85 -3.55
C PRO A 105 -10.36 -21.07 -3.01
N GLY A 106 -11.69 -20.97 -3.00
CA GLY A 106 -12.59 -21.99 -2.43
C GLY A 106 -13.01 -21.74 -0.97
N ASP A 107 -12.36 -20.83 -0.25
CA ASP A 107 -12.76 -20.46 1.11
C ASP A 107 -14.14 -19.78 1.08
N LYS A 108 -15.01 -20.21 1.99
CA LYS A 108 -16.35 -19.67 2.13
C LYS A 108 -16.33 -18.39 2.95
N VAL A 109 -17.21 -17.46 2.61
CA VAL A 109 -17.31 -16.14 3.25
C VAL A 109 -18.67 -15.99 3.91
N TRP A 110 -18.69 -15.49 5.14
CA TRP A 110 -19.88 -15.10 5.89
C TRP A 110 -19.84 -13.60 6.17
N ALA A 111 -21.03 -13.00 6.31
CA ALA A 111 -21.14 -11.66 6.86
C ALA A 111 -20.64 -11.66 8.31
N GLY A 112 -19.61 -10.86 8.58
CA GLY A 112 -19.05 -10.72 9.91
C GLY A 112 -19.96 -9.93 10.84
N THR A 113 -19.86 -10.21 12.13
CA THR A 113 -20.52 -9.43 13.18
C THR A 113 -19.52 -8.56 13.92
N GLN A 114 -20.04 -7.74 14.84
CA GLN A 114 -19.21 -7.01 15.80
C GLN A 114 -18.40 -8.00 16.66
N GLU A 115 -17.22 -7.56 17.13
CA GLU A 115 -16.36 -8.28 18.10
C GLU A 115 -15.81 -9.65 17.66
N GLY A 116 -15.83 -9.94 16.36
CA GLY A 116 -15.28 -11.20 15.84
C GLY A 116 -16.12 -12.41 16.20
N ASP A 117 -17.38 -12.21 16.59
CA ASP A 117 -18.34 -13.31 16.70
C ASP A 117 -18.66 -13.89 15.31
N PHE A 118 -19.07 -15.16 15.30
CA PHE A 118 -19.59 -15.81 14.11
C PHE A 118 -21.09 -15.99 14.26
N ALA A 119 -21.88 -15.28 13.43
CA ALA A 119 -23.32 -15.47 13.42
C ALA A 119 -23.68 -16.81 12.77
N TYR A 120 -24.13 -17.75 13.60
CA TYR A 120 -24.71 -19.02 13.18
C TYR A 120 -26.15 -19.15 13.70
N PRO A 121 -27.12 -19.70 12.94
CA PRO A 121 -27.01 -20.18 11.56
C PRO A 121 -27.01 -19.03 10.56
N ALA A 122 -26.04 -19.02 9.65
CA ALA A 122 -26.02 -18.19 8.46
C ALA A 122 -25.43 -18.98 7.30
N ASP A 123 -26.07 -18.89 6.13
CA ASP A 123 -25.49 -19.41 4.90
C ASP A 123 -24.32 -18.52 4.47
N PRO A 124 -23.28 -19.08 3.81
CA PRO A 124 -22.22 -18.27 3.26
C PRO A 124 -22.78 -17.25 2.25
N VAL A 125 -22.25 -16.05 2.31
CA VAL A 125 -22.60 -14.91 1.45
C VAL A 125 -21.82 -14.94 0.14
N GLY A 126 -20.67 -15.64 0.11
CA GLY A 126 -19.82 -15.79 -1.06
C GLY A 126 -18.71 -16.80 -0.89
N GLU A 127 -17.78 -16.79 -1.83
CA GLU A 127 -16.56 -17.61 -1.87
C GLU A 127 -15.40 -16.81 -2.45
N VAL A 128 -14.19 -17.03 -1.93
CA VAL A 128 -12.97 -16.48 -2.54
C VAL A 128 -12.73 -17.18 -3.88
N ILE A 129 -12.73 -16.42 -4.97
CA ILE A 129 -12.49 -16.95 -6.33
C ILE A 129 -11.06 -16.70 -6.81
N TYR A 130 -10.36 -15.75 -6.19
CA TYR A 130 -8.97 -15.41 -6.48
C TYR A 130 -8.30 -14.87 -5.22
N SER A 131 -7.04 -15.22 -5.01
CA SER A 131 -6.20 -14.65 -3.95
C SER A 131 -4.75 -14.63 -4.43
N ASP A 132 -4.16 -13.44 -4.54
CA ASP A 132 -2.84 -13.28 -5.17
C ASP A 132 -1.72 -13.98 -4.38
N PHE A 133 -1.80 -13.98 -3.05
CA PHE A 133 -0.89 -14.71 -2.16
C PHE A 133 -0.87 -16.22 -2.44
N PHE A 134 -1.99 -16.79 -2.90
CA PHE A 134 -2.13 -18.23 -3.18
C PHE A 134 -2.13 -18.54 -4.68
N ALA A 135 -1.85 -17.57 -5.55
CA ALA A 135 -1.76 -17.77 -6.98
C ALA A 135 -0.43 -18.47 -7.36
N GLU A 136 -0.46 -19.31 -8.42
CA GLU A 136 0.77 -19.92 -8.95
C GLU A 136 1.77 -18.87 -9.46
N GLU A 137 1.24 -17.82 -10.09
CA GLU A 137 1.97 -16.63 -10.52
C GLU A 137 1.42 -15.41 -9.78
N THR A 138 2.11 -15.02 -8.70
CA THR A 138 1.76 -13.82 -7.91
C THR A 138 2.00 -12.54 -8.71
N ASN A 139 1.17 -11.53 -8.47
CA ASN A 139 1.36 -10.16 -8.96
C ASN A 139 2.02 -9.28 -7.90
N HIS A 140 2.48 -9.88 -6.79
CA HIS A 140 3.05 -9.21 -5.63
C HIS A 140 2.08 -8.19 -5.03
N LEU A 141 0.80 -8.56 -4.90
CA LEU A 141 -0.23 -7.73 -4.28
C LEU A 141 -0.91 -8.49 -3.16
N ASP A 142 -1.37 -7.80 -2.12
CA ASP A 142 -2.16 -8.44 -1.06
C ASP A 142 -3.65 -8.31 -1.33
N VAL A 143 -4.16 -8.92 -2.40
CA VAL A 143 -5.58 -8.79 -2.77
C VAL A 143 -6.25 -10.11 -3.14
N ALA A 144 -7.47 -10.28 -2.63
CA ALA A 144 -8.39 -11.34 -2.99
C ALA A 144 -9.72 -10.77 -3.50
N PHE A 145 -10.36 -11.56 -4.36
CA PHE A 145 -11.69 -11.30 -4.90
C PHE A 145 -12.65 -12.37 -4.43
N ILE A 146 -13.79 -11.93 -3.90
CA ILE A 146 -14.86 -12.77 -3.39
C ILE A 146 -16.05 -12.65 -4.33
N GLU A 147 -16.52 -13.76 -4.88
CA GLU A 147 -17.80 -13.78 -5.59
C GLU A 147 -18.94 -13.93 -4.59
N LEU A 148 -19.89 -13.00 -4.66
CA LEU A 148 -21.04 -12.95 -3.76
C LEU A 148 -22.24 -13.62 -4.42
N TYR A 149 -22.96 -14.45 -3.67
CA TYR A 149 -24.09 -15.23 -4.18
C TYR A 149 -25.45 -14.75 -3.65
N ARG A 150 -25.45 -13.87 -2.64
CA ARG A 150 -26.65 -13.38 -1.97
C ARG A 150 -26.38 -12.10 -1.19
N ASP A 151 -27.45 -11.35 -0.94
CA ASP A 151 -27.42 -10.21 -0.03
C ASP A 151 -27.37 -10.66 1.43
N ALA A 152 -26.70 -9.86 2.26
CA ALA A 152 -26.65 -10.06 3.70
C ALA A 152 -26.54 -8.73 4.44
N GLN A 153 -26.85 -8.75 5.73
CA GLN A 153 -26.56 -7.62 6.61
C GLN A 153 -25.17 -7.82 7.21
N TYR A 154 -24.28 -6.87 6.96
CA TYR A 154 -22.92 -6.86 7.49
C TYR A 154 -22.83 -5.91 8.69
N PHE A 155 -22.02 -6.27 9.69
CA PHE A 155 -21.51 -5.26 10.61
C PHE A 155 -20.56 -4.33 9.83
N THR A 156 -20.84 -3.03 9.86
CA THR A 156 -19.99 -1.99 9.26
C THR A 156 -19.84 -0.88 10.29
N PRO A 157 -18.61 -0.59 10.78
CA PRO A 157 -18.41 0.29 11.93
C PRO A 157 -18.49 1.79 11.59
N GLY A 158 -18.63 2.14 10.32
CA GLY A 158 -18.74 3.51 9.83
C GLY A 158 -19.12 3.56 8.36
N GLU A 159 -19.18 4.78 7.80
CA GLU A 159 -19.47 5.00 6.38
C GLU A 159 -18.23 5.57 5.69
N VAL A 160 -17.91 5.02 4.51
CA VAL A 160 -16.86 5.50 3.61
C VAL A 160 -17.45 5.60 2.21
N ALA A 161 -17.09 6.65 1.48
CA ALA A 161 -17.49 6.86 0.10
C ALA A 161 -17.08 5.67 -0.79
N THR A 162 -17.91 5.36 -1.77
CA THR A 162 -17.70 4.21 -2.67
C THR A 162 -16.80 4.52 -3.86
N THR A 163 -16.34 5.77 -3.98
CA THR A 163 -15.40 6.19 -5.02
C THR A 163 -14.08 5.45 -4.85
N VAL A 164 -13.62 4.78 -5.91
CA VAL A 164 -12.34 4.06 -5.91
C VAL A 164 -11.40 4.72 -6.91
N ALA A 165 -10.15 4.94 -6.52
CA ALA A 165 -9.13 5.40 -7.44
C ALA A 165 -8.77 4.31 -8.46
N THR A 166 -8.79 4.66 -9.74
CA THR A 166 -8.31 3.82 -10.85
C THR A 166 -6.95 4.28 -11.36
N GLN A 167 -6.63 5.56 -11.15
CA GLN A 167 -5.32 6.14 -11.38
C GLN A 167 -5.07 7.26 -10.38
N LEU A 168 -3.84 7.36 -9.88
CA LEU A 168 -3.39 8.43 -9.00
C LEU A 168 -2.08 9.01 -9.52
N ASP A 169 -1.98 10.34 -9.62
CA ASP A 169 -0.71 11.04 -9.81
C ASP A 169 0.21 10.75 -8.61
N LYS A 170 -0.36 10.94 -7.42
CA LYS A 170 0.27 10.68 -6.13
C LYS A 170 -0.76 10.22 -5.11
N LEU A 171 -0.31 9.50 -4.09
CA LEU A 171 -1.15 9.22 -2.94
C LEU A 171 -1.46 10.52 -2.15
N PRO A 172 -2.62 10.61 -1.48
CA PRO A 172 -2.89 11.68 -0.52
C PRO A 172 -1.81 11.73 0.56
N ASP A 173 -1.45 12.92 1.02
CA ASP A 173 -0.44 13.09 2.08
C ASP A 173 -0.92 12.48 3.42
N ALA A 174 -2.25 12.46 3.63
CA ALA A 174 -2.89 11.85 4.79
C ALA A 174 -4.06 10.95 4.34
N VAL A 175 -4.16 9.80 4.98
CA VAL A 175 -5.18 8.78 4.72
C VAL A 175 -5.78 8.28 6.02
N CYS A 176 -6.99 7.77 5.94
CA CYS A 176 -7.66 7.04 7.00
C CYS A 176 -7.94 5.61 6.53
N LYS A 177 -8.10 4.68 7.46
CA LYS A 177 -8.70 3.38 7.17
C LYS A 177 -10.00 3.19 7.94
N LEU A 178 -10.87 2.33 7.41
CA LEU A 178 -12.03 1.79 8.13
C LEU A 178 -11.85 0.29 8.26
N GLY A 179 -11.76 -0.23 9.48
CA GLY A 179 -11.59 -1.66 9.76
C GLY A 179 -12.59 -2.15 10.80
N SER A 180 -12.96 -3.43 10.76
CA SER A 180 -13.94 -4.01 11.68
C SER A 180 -13.50 -3.96 13.15
N SER A 181 -12.19 -3.89 13.41
CA SER A 181 -11.63 -4.02 14.76
C SER A 181 -11.30 -2.68 15.39
N THR A 182 -10.65 -1.77 14.64
CA THR A 182 -10.24 -0.46 15.18
C THR A 182 -11.15 0.69 14.74
N ILE A 183 -12.19 0.39 13.97
CA ILE A 183 -13.13 1.36 13.42
C ILE A 183 -12.39 2.32 12.48
N VAL A 184 -11.97 3.50 12.94
CA VAL A 184 -11.26 4.48 12.10
C VAL A 184 -9.96 4.89 12.74
N THR A 185 -8.88 4.76 11.98
CA THR A 185 -7.57 5.32 12.32
C THR A 185 -7.02 6.08 11.11
N CYS A 186 -6.29 7.16 11.36
CA CYS A 186 -5.77 8.03 10.31
C CYS A 186 -4.29 8.33 10.55
N GLY A 187 -3.58 8.60 9.47
CA GLY A 187 -2.14 8.72 9.44
C GLY A 187 -1.62 9.45 8.23
N ASN A 188 -0.34 9.82 8.27
CA ASN A 188 0.35 10.36 7.10
C ASN A 188 0.90 9.22 6.25
N VAL A 189 0.87 9.36 4.92
CA VAL A 189 1.56 8.45 4.01
C VAL A 189 3.06 8.69 4.12
N LYS A 190 3.82 7.62 4.36
CA LYS A 190 5.29 7.63 4.42
C LYS A 190 5.92 7.38 3.07
N ASN A 191 5.48 6.32 2.39
CA ASN A 191 6.03 5.84 1.13
C ASN A 191 4.89 5.53 0.16
N ALA A 192 5.10 5.86 -1.13
CA ALA A 192 4.10 5.66 -2.17
C ALA A 192 3.84 4.18 -2.45
N VAL A 193 4.84 3.43 -2.90
CA VAL A 193 4.82 1.96 -3.03
C VAL A 193 6.26 1.47 -2.91
N ASP A 194 6.51 0.46 -2.09
CA ASP A 194 7.81 -0.24 -2.01
C ASP A 194 7.59 -1.75 -1.82
N SER A 195 8.63 -2.54 -2.03
CA SER A 195 8.63 -3.97 -1.76
C SER A 195 8.59 -4.19 -0.24
N THR A 196 7.47 -4.73 0.23
CA THR A 196 7.24 -5.19 1.60
C THR A 196 7.17 -6.71 1.67
N GLN A 197 7.39 -7.28 2.85
CA GLN A 197 7.22 -8.70 3.08
C GLN A 197 5.88 -8.96 3.78
N LEU A 198 5.02 -9.78 3.17
CA LEU A 198 3.84 -10.36 3.81
C LEU A 198 4.24 -11.64 4.51
N ASN A 199 3.88 -11.77 5.78
CA ASN A 199 3.97 -13.03 6.50
C ASN A 199 2.57 -13.50 6.91
N TYR A 200 2.18 -14.67 6.43
CA TYR A 200 0.92 -15.30 6.80
C TYR A 200 1.15 -16.78 7.14
N GLN A 201 0.84 -17.17 8.38
CA GLN A 201 1.02 -18.54 8.89
C GLN A 201 2.42 -19.14 8.62
N GLY A 202 3.46 -18.30 8.63
CA GLY A 202 4.85 -18.72 8.38
C GLY A 202 5.22 -18.86 6.90
N LEU A 203 4.32 -18.49 5.98
CA LEU A 203 4.63 -18.28 4.57
C LEU A 203 5.00 -16.81 4.37
N GLU A 204 6.14 -16.57 3.73
CA GLU A 204 6.64 -15.24 3.41
C GLU A 204 6.54 -14.99 1.91
N HIS A 205 5.93 -13.87 1.53
CA HIS A 205 5.82 -13.43 0.14
C HIS A 205 6.15 -11.95 0.01
N ASP A 206 6.85 -11.60 -1.06
CA ASP A 206 7.08 -10.20 -1.42
C ASP A 206 5.78 -9.60 -1.98
N SER A 207 5.43 -8.41 -1.51
CA SER A 207 4.26 -7.64 -1.91
C SER A 207 4.60 -6.16 -2.05
N ASN A 208 4.04 -5.53 -3.07
CA ASN A 208 4.15 -4.11 -3.31
C ASN A 208 3.07 -3.39 -2.49
N ALA A 209 3.49 -2.55 -1.56
CA ALA A 209 2.57 -1.82 -0.70
C ALA A 209 3.04 -0.39 -0.43
N ALA A 210 2.06 0.49 -0.29
CA ALA A 210 2.23 1.82 0.28
C ALA A 210 2.31 1.72 1.81
N LEU A 211 2.93 2.70 2.47
CA LEU A 211 3.00 2.76 3.93
C LEU A 211 2.35 4.03 4.46
N ALA A 212 1.58 3.91 5.54
CA ALA A 212 1.08 5.03 6.29
C ALA A 212 1.17 4.81 7.80
N GLU A 213 1.42 5.90 8.52
CA GLU A 213 1.58 5.96 9.97
C GLU A 213 0.23 5.97 10.69
N MET A 214 -0.36 4.81 10.95
CA MET A 214 -1.66 4.69 11.64
C MET A 214 -1.74 3.40 12.44
N CYS A 215 -2.70 3.28 13.37
CA CYS A 215 -2.87 2.03 14.12
C CYS A 215 -3.73 1.01 13.38
N SER A 216 -3.40 -0.28 13.47
CA SER A 216 -4.17 -1.39 12.90
C SER A 216 -4.15 -2.61 13.81
N ALA A 217 -5.19 -3.44 13.74
CA ALA A 217 -5.27 -4.70 14.48
C ALA A 217 -5.76 -5.85 13.58
N VAL A 218 -5.66 -7.09 14.08
CA VAL A 218 -6.25 -8.27 13.43
C VAL A 218 -7.74 -8.01 13.20
N GLY A 219 -8.22 -8.29 11.98
CA GLY A 219 -9.58 -7.98 11.53
C GLY A 219 -9.67 -6.76 10.61
N ASP A 220 -8.75 -5.80 10.72
CA ASP A 220 -8.73 -4.63 9.83
C ASP A 220 -8.20 -4.95 8.43
N SER A 221 -7.51 -6.09 8.26
CA SER A 221 -7.01 -6.59 6.99
C SER A 221 -8.10 -6.59 5.93
N GLY A 222 -7.80 -6.02 4.77
CA GLY A 222 -8.74 -5.84 3.67
C GLY A 222 -9.65 -4.61 3.82
N GLY A 223 -9.63 -3.87 4.93
CA GLY A 223 -10.44 -2.66 5.10
C GLY A 223 -10.02 -1.54 4.14
N PRO A 224 -10.93 -0.64 3.71
CA PRO A 224 -10.58 0.43 2.81
C PRO A 224 -9.62 1.41 3.45
N VAL A 225 -8.60 1.81 2.69
CA VAL A 225 -7.79 3.00 2.95
C VAL A 225 -8.28 4.10 2.03
N TYR A 226 -8.62 5.26 2.58
CA TYR A 226 -9.23 6.38 1.87
C TYR A 226 -8.64 7.72 2.27
N GLY A 227 -8.71 8.69 1.37
CA GLY A 227 -8.22 10.05 1.60
C GLY A 227 -8.93 11.07 0.70
N ASP A 228 -8.56 12.34 0.83
CA ASP A 228 -9.03 13.37 -0.09
C ASP A 228 -8.16 13.36 -1.36
N VAL A 229 -8.80 13.12 -2.50
CA VAL A 229 -8.20 13.24 -3.83
C VAL A 229 -9.06 14.22 -4.62
N ASP A 230 -8.47 15.33 -5.06
CA ASP A 230 -9.17 16.40 -5.80
C ASP A 230 -10.46 16.93 -5.10
N GLY A 231 -10.45 17.01 -3.77
CA GLY A 231 -11.59 17.49 -2.98
C GLY A 231 -12.69 16.45 -2.78
N ARG A 232 -12.42 15.17 -3.04
CA ARG A 232 -13.35 14.05 -2.87
C ARG A 232 -12.74 12.96 -1.99
N GLN A 233 -13.52 12.45 -1.04
CA GLN A 233 -13.17 11.23 -0.32
C GLN A 233 -13.14 10.04 -1.30
N THR A 234 -11.97 9.42 -1.43
CA THR A 234 -11.71 8.35 -2.40
C THR A 234 -10.98 7.21 -1.72
N ILE A 235 -11.41 5.97 -1.97
CA ILE A 235 -10.68 4.76 -1.60
C ILE A 235 -9.43 4.67 -2.49
N VAL A 236 -8.26 4.73 -1.85
CA VAL A 236 -6.95 4.69 -2.50
C VAL A 236 -6.24 3.35 -2.31
N GLY A 237 -6.82 2.44 -1.53
CA GLY A 237 -6.28 1.09 -1.36
C GLY A 237 -7.03 0.27 -0.30
N LEU A 238 -6.41 -0.84 0.10
CA LEU A 238 -6.87 -1.69 1.19
C LEU A 238 -5.74 -2.03 2.16
N VAL A 239 -6.07 -2.23 3.42
CA VAL A 239 -5.12 -2.65 4.45
C VAL A 239 -4.56 -4.03 4.12
N SER A 240 -3.25 -4.11 3.95
CA SER A 240 -2.53 -5.37 3.72
C SER A 240 -1.94 -5.92 5.03
N GLY A 241 -1.51 -5.06 5.94
CA GLY A 241 -1.00 -5.51 7.23
C GLY A 241 -0.23 -4.45 7.98
N ILE A 242 0.48 -4.87 9.01
CA ILE A 242 1.38 -4.04 9.82
C ILE A 242 2.81 -4.50 9.59
N THR A 243 3.76 -3.57 9.50
CA THR A 243 5.18 -3.93 9.36
C THR A 243 5.82 -4.27 10.71
N GLU A 244 5.23 -3.78 11.81
CA GLU A 244 5.65 -4.08 13.19
C GLU A 244 4.41 -4.32 14.06
N PRO A 245 4.40 -5.37 14.90
CA PRO A 245 3.30 -5.60 15.84
C PRO A 245 3.25 -4.50 16.89
N LEU A 246 2.05 -4.20 17.40
CA LEU A 246 1.90 -3.40 18.62
C LEU A 246 2.64 -4.10 19.77
N ASP A 247 3.31 -3.33 20.62
CA ASP A 247 3.96 -3.85 21.82
C ASP A 247 2.94 -4.63 22.69
N GLU A 248 3.40 -5.67 23.40
CA GLU A 248 2.55 -6.45 24.28
C GLU A 248 1.84 -5.56 25.33
N GLY A 249 0.51 -5.65 25.38
CA GLY A 249 -0.32 -4.86 26.30
C GLY A 249 -0.69 -3.46 25.79
N HIS A 250 -0.39 -3.14 24.54
CA HIS A 250 -0.83 -1.93 23.88
C HIS A 250 -1.95 -2.20 22.87
N SER A 251 -2.98 -1.35 22.92
CA SER A 251 -4.08 -1.31 21.97
C SER A 251 -4.03 -0.02 21.16
N CYS A 252 -4.74 0.04 20.05
CA CYS A 252 -4.93 1.29 19.31
C CYS A 252 -5.65 2.37 20.13
N GLU A 253 -6.37 2.01 21.20
CA GLU A 253 -7.01 2.96 22.10
C GLU A 253 -6.00 3.55 23.11
N ASP A 254 -5.00 2.76 23.52
CA ASP A 254 -4.01 3.13 24.54
C ASP A 254 -2.75 3.77 23.95
N THR A 255 -2.46 3.50 22.68
CA THR A 255 -1.26 4.00 22.02
C THR A 255 -1.60 4.98 20.92
N GLN A 256 -1.10 6.22 21.06
CA GLN A 256 -0.85 7.10 19.92
C GLN A 256 0.36 6.64 19.09
N GLN A 257 0.75 5.36 19.19
CA GLN A 257 1.82 4.83 18.38
C GLN A 257 1.27 4.60 16.98
N ASN A 258 1.66 5.49 16.08
CA ASN A 258 1.51 5.24 14.67
C ASN A 258 2.52 4.15 14.29
N ILE A 259 2.02 2.93 14.11
CA ILE A 259 2.77 1.87 13.45
C ILE A 259 2.70 2.06 11.94
N ASP A 260 3.63 1.44 11.22
CA ASP A 260 3.62 1.45 9.77
C ASP A 260 2.63 0.38 9.28
N VAL A 261 1.54 0.87 8.69
CA VAL A 261 0.50 0.05 8.07
C VAL A 261 0.76 0.01 6.58
N ALA A 262 0.91 -1.21 6.08
CA ALA A 262 1.02 -1.49 4.66
C ALA A 262 -0.38 -1.54 4.03
N PHE A 263 -0.52 -0.93 2.85
CA PHE A 263 -1.75 -1.02 2.07
C PHE A 263 -1.46 -1.19 0.59
N THR A 264 -2.24 -2.07 -0.05
CA THR A 264 -2.19 -2.29 -1.51
C THR A 264 -3.02 -1.23 -2.20
N THR A 265 -2.48 -0.59 -3.24
CA THR A 265 -3.13 0.57 -3.86
C THR A 265 -4.34 0.16 -4.72
N ALA A 266 -5.37 0.99 -4.73
CA ALA A 266 -6.57 0.74 -5.52
C ALA A 266 -6.28 0.68 -7.04
N PRO A 267 -5.44 1.55 -7.64
CA PRO A 267 -5.05 1.42 -9.05
C PRO A 267 -4.48 0.04 -9.40
N ASP A 268 -3.54 -0.49 -8.61
CA ASP A 268 -2.94 -1.81 -8.86
C ASP A 268 -3.99 -2.94 -8.78
N ILE A 269 -4.93 -2.81 -7.84
CA ILE A 269 -6.03 -3.76 -7.67
C ILE A 269 -6.99 -3.71 -8.85
N GLN A 270 -7.28 -2.53 -9.40
CA GLN A 270 -8.18 -2.38 -10.55
C GLN A 270 -7.55 -2.97 -11.82
N GLU A 271 -6.24 -2.79 -12.04
CA GLU A 271 -5.53 -3.45 -13.12
C GLU A 271 -5.60 -4.97 -12.99
N LEU A 272 -5.36 -5.50 -11.79
CA LEU A 272 -5.44 -6.93 -11.54
C LEU A 272 -6.88 -7.46 -11.70
N ALA A 273 -7.89 -6.74 -11.21
CA ALA A 273 -9.29 -7.11 -11.35
C ALA A 273 -9.67 -7.27 -12.82
N LEU A 274 -9.26 -6.33 -13.68
CA LEU A 274 -9.48 -6.42 -15.13
C LEU A 274 -8.82 -7.67 -15.74
N LYS A 275 -7.59 -7.99 -15.30
CA LYS A 275 -6.82 -9.14 -15.77
C LYS A 275 -7.47 -10.48 -15.39
N VAL A 276 -7.97 -10.63 -14.16
CA VAL A 276 -8.42 -11.93 -13.64
C VAL A 276 -9.94 -12.12 -13.64
N LEU A 277 -10.72 -11.04 -13.59
CA LEU A 277 -12.19 -11.09 -13.56
C LEU A 277 -12.83 -10.71 -14.89
N GLY A 278 -12.14 -9.92 -15.72
CA GLY A 278 -12.69 -9.32 -16.93
C GLY A 278 -13.32 -7.94 -16.68
N PRO A 279 -14.10 -7.42 -17.66
CA PRO A 279 -14.62 -6.04 -17.59
C PRO A 279 -15.64 -5.81 -16.47
N VAL A 280 -15.48 -4.68 -15.78
CA VAL A 280 -16.43 -4.14 -14.79
C VAL A 280 -17.63 -3.48 -15.50
N ALA A 281 -18.82 -3.55 -14.88
CA ALA A 281 -20.07 -3.01 -15.45
C ALA A 281 -20.15 -1.47 -15.45
#